data_AF-A0A8J7WI06-F1
#
_entry.id   AF-A0A8J7WI06-F1
#
_cell.length_a   1.000
_cell.length_b   1.000
_cell.length_c   1.000
_cell.angle_alpha   90.00
_cell.angle_beta   90.00
_cell.angle_gamma   90.00
#
_symmetry.space_group_name_H-M   'P 1'
#
loop_
_entity.id
_entity.type
_entity.pdbx_description
1 polymer ?
#
loop_
_entity_poly.entity_id
_entity_poly.type
_entity_poly.pdbx_seq_one_letter_code
_entity_poly.pdbx_strand_id
1 'polypeptide(L)'
;MTLGPVLSDAVSGSPSFSAGQWRLAYSGLYVSSGALTVRSGALSIDSFAASIAGTTVSIGAGRGVVQGATSGTQGAYPVYSSATVTQVLNAASAQDRIDLIYLWLQDNEVDASGAVQATFVYLPGTPSGSPVAPTIPAGRSGFAICTAYVPASGSPTVTQAGVMPYTAATGGIIPALTDGQPGSPENGQVRWRADRSLTVQPGPLEIWDTSAWHPIVPDSYPRGRMAYKKITSAGANSGSSTPVVYNTLTTTLTSGRRYRLWASGNITDSVTGLRAALGLYYIAGASMPAGAVGATNVITVTQVADGAQPYQVADEFVSPGGGTYTLALTYNLSSGSGIVAIPGGANVLWLDDIGV
;
A
#
# COMPACT_ATOMS: atom_id res chain seq x y z
N MET A 1 15.32 -40.84 -1.35
CA MET A 1 14.27 -39.83 -1.25
C MET A 1 13.04 -40.41 -1.93
N THR A 2 12.01 -40.73 -1.18
CA THR A 2 10.78 -41.34 -1.73
C THR A 2 9.76 -40.22 -1.86
N LEU A 3 9.32 -39.93 -3.09
CA LEU A 3 8.20 -39.02 -3.32
C LEU A 3 6.92 -39.72 -2.84
N GLY A 4 6.23 -39.14 -1.86
CA GLY A 4 4.96 -39.65 -1.35
C GLY A 4 3.82 -38.82 -1.93
N PRO A 5 3.08 -39.32 -2.94
CA PRO A 5 1.98 -38.56 -3.50
C PRO A 5 0.76 -38.65 -2.58
N VAL A 6 -0.02 -37.56 -2.47
CA VAL A 6 -1.36 -37.59 -1.85
C VAL A 6 -2.33 -38.05 -2.94
N LEU A 7 -2.39 -39.36 -3.18
CA LEU A 7 -3.31 -39.96 -4.15
C LEU A 7 -4.55 -40.48 -3.43
N SER A 8 -5.72 -39.94 -3.80
CA SER A 8 -7.00 -40.54 -3.45
C SER A 8 -7.38 -41.56 -4.53
N ASP A 9 -6.65 -42.66 -4.65
CA ASP A 9 -7.09 -43.76 -5.53
C ASP A 9 -7.86 -44.80 -4.72
N ALA A 10 -9.17 -44.61 -4.68
CA ALA A 10 -10.11 -45.48 -4.00
C ALA A 10 -10.57 -46.61 -4.93
N VAL A 11 -9.65 -47.46 -5.42
CA VAL A 11 -10.05 -48.58 -6.30
C VAL A 11 -10.86 -49.64 -5.55
N SER A 12 -10.86 -49.65 -4.21
CA SER A 12 -11.71 -50.56 -3.41
C SER A 12 -11.92 -50.18 -1.93
N GLY A 13 -11.80 -48.91 -1.52
CA GLY A 13 -12.01 -48.49 -0.12
C GLY A 13 -12.01 -46.97 0.07
N SER A 14 -12.44 -46.48 1.25
CA SER A 14 -12.38 -45.05 1.57
C SER A 14 -10.92 -44.58 1.61
N PRO A 15 -10.54 -43.50 0.91
CA PRO A 15 -9.18 -43.00 0.94
C PRO A 15 -8.80 -42.57 2.36
N SER A 16 -7.69 -43.08 2.88
CA SER A 16 -7.16 -42.73 4.21
C SER A 16 -5.79 -42.06 4.09
N PHE A 17 -5.61 -40.96 4.80
CA PHE A 17 -4.34 -40.24 4.88
C PHE A 17 -4.01 -39.97 6.34
N SER A 18 -2.73 -39.93 6.70
CA SER A 18 -2.34 -39.49 8.04
C SER A 18 -2.59 -37.98 8.18
N ALA A 19 -2.84 -37.51 9.41
CA ALA A 19 -3.00 -36.08 9.68
C ALA A 19 -1.75 -35.29 9.24
N GLY A 20 -0.55 -35.87 9.41
CA GLY A 20 0.70 -35.30 8.92
C GLY A 20 0.74 -35.09 7.39
N GLN A 21 0.24 -36.04 6.60
CA GLN A 21 0.18 -35.91 5.14
C GLN A 21 -0.77 -34.77 4.71
N TRP A 22 -1.92 -34.65 5.37
CA TRP A 22 -2.85 -33.54 5.11
C TRP A 22 -2.25 -32.18 5.46
N ARG A 23 -1.56 -32.07 6.59
CA ARG A 23 -0.90 -30.83 7.01
C ARG A 23 0.20 -30.40 6.03
N LEU A 24 0.97 -31.35 5.50
CA LEU A 24 1.96 -31.07 4.46
C LEU A 24 1.31 -30.68 3.13
N ALA A 25 0.19 -31.30 2.77
CA ALA A 25 -0.58 -30.91 1.59
C ALA A 25 -1.10 -29.47 1.72
N TYR A 26 -1.59 -29.08 2.91
CA TYR A 26 -2.04 -27.72 3.18
C TYR A 26 -0.92 -26.68 3.18
N SER A 27 0.34 -27.07 3.40
CA SER A 27 1.46 -26.13 3.31
C SER A 27 1.52 -25.44 1.95
N GLY A 28 1.14 -26.13 0.87
CA GLY A 28 1.10 -25.57 -0.49
C GLY A 28 0.00 -24.54 -0.75
N LEU A 29 -0.88 -24.27 0.22
CA LEU A 29 -1.94 -23.27 0.11
C LEU A 29 -1.55 -21.90 0.67
N TYR A 30 -0.47 -21.83 1.44
CA TYR A 30 -0.06 -20.61 2.15
C TYR A 30 1.31 -20.13 1.71
N VAL A 31 1.61 -18.88 2.05
CA VAL A 31 2.95 -18.32 1.85
C VAL A 31 3.99 -19.23 2.50
N SER A 32 4.96 -19.64 1.71
CA SER A 32 6.11 -20.43 2.12
C SER A 32 7.06 -19.62 3.00
N SER A 33 7.78 -20.34 3.87
CA SER A 33 8.91 -19.83 4.66
C SER A 33 10.15 -20.72 4.48
N GLY A 34 10.10 -21.63 3.51
CA GLY A 34 11.03 -22.73 3.29
C GLY A 34 10.34 -23.86 2.53
N ALA A 35 11.12 -24.87 2.11
CA ALA A 35 10.68 -25.90 1.17
C ALA A 35 9.41 -26.69 1.59
N LEU A 36 9.21 -26.92 2.88
CA LEU A 36 8.06 -27.65 3.44
C LEU A 36 7.33 -26.86 4.53
N THR A 37 7.70 -25.60 4.73
CA THR A 37 7.24 -24.77 5.85
C THR A 37 6.48 -23.57 5.34
N VAL A 38 5.47 -23.17 6.09
CA VAL A 38 4.69 -21.96 5.80
C VAL A 38 5.07 -20.83 6.74
N ARG A 39 4.72 -19.61 6.36
CA ARG A 39 4.73 -18.46 7.25
C ARG A 39 3.52 -18.54 8.18
N SER A 40 3.79 -18.72 9.48
CA SER A 40 2.77 -18.56 10.51
C SER A 40 2.24 -17.13 10.54
N GLY A 41 0.95 -16.97 10.78
CA GLY A 41 0.34 -15.66 10.97
C GLY A 41 -1.15 -15.62 10.70
N ALA A 42 -1.74 -14.45 10.93
CA ALA A 42 -3.13 -14.15 10.62
C ALA A 42 -3.34 -13.94 9.11
N LEU A 43 -4.49 -14.36 8.58
CA LEU A 43 -4.82 -14.22 7.14
C LEU A 43 -5.45 -12.86 6.78
N SER A 44 -5.70 -12.00 7.77
CA SER A 44 -6.20 -10.63 7.59
C SER A 44 -5.70 -9.74 8.72
N ILE A 45 -5.59 -8.44 8.44
CA ILE A 45 -5.22 -7.43 9.45
C ILE A 45 -6.24 -7.34 10.60
N ASP A 46 -7.50 -7.65 10.31
CA ASP A 46 -8.60 -7.61 11.27
C ASP A 46 -8.80 -8.95 12.02
N SER A 47 -8.05 -10.00 11.67
CA SER A 47 -8.17 -11.28 12.35
C SER A 47 -7.55 -11.22 13.75
N PHE A 48 -8.23 -11.77 14.74
CA PHE A 48 -7.73 -11.82 16.12
C PHE A 48 -7.44 -10.43 16.70
N ALA A 49 -8.26 -9.43 16.37
CA ALA A 49 -8.10 -8.07 16.86
C ALA A 49 -8.08 -8.06 18.40
N ALA A 50 -7.03 -7.50 18.99
CA ALA A 50 -6.80 -7.44 20.42
C ALA A 50 -7.18 -6.07 20.99
N SER A 51 -7.92 -6.06 22.10
CA SER A 51 -8.28 -4.85 22.84
C SER A 51 -8.22 -5.11 24.34
N ILE A 52 -8.16 -4.06 25.16
CA ILE A 52 -8.10 -4.20 26.62
C ILE A 52 -9.11 -3.29 27.31
N ALA A 53 -9.77 -3.82 28.33
CA ALA A 53 -10.64 -3.09 29.24
C ALA A 53 -10.30 -3.50 30.69
N GLY A 54 -9.85 -2.54 31.50
CA GLY A 54 -9.27 -2.84 32.82
C GLY A 54 -8.05 -3.74 32.67
N THR A 55 -8.10 -4.95 33.24
CA THR A 55 -7.06 -5.98 33.09
C THR A 55 -7.46 -7.12 32.15
N THR A 56 -8.61 -7.01 31.47
CA THR A 56 -9.10 -8.06 30.57
C THR A 56 -8.74 -7.71 29.13
N VAL A 57 -7.90 -8.53 28.52
CA VAL A 57 -7.61 -8.49 27.09
C VAL A 57 -8.64 -9.34 26.36
N SER A 58 -9.29 -8.75 25.36
CA SER A 58 -10.23 -9.43 24.46
C SER A 58 -9.57 -9.65 23.10
N ILE A 59 -9.66 -10.86 22.58
CA ILE A 59 -9.14 -11.25 21.28
C ILE A 59 -10.35 -11.65 20.43
N GLY A 60 -10.61 -10.88 19.37
CA GLY A 60 -11.75 -11.10 18.49
C GLY A 60 -11.66 -12.41 17.69
N ALA A 61 -12.75 -12.70 16.98
CA ALA A 61 -12.77 -13.77 16.00
C ALA A 61 -11.71 -13.55 14.91
N GLY A 62 -11.27 -14.63 14.28
CA GLY A 62 -10.23 -14.55 13.27
C GLY A 62 -9.81 -15.90 12.74
N ARG A 63 -8.89 -15.87 11.77
CA ARG A 63 -8.29 -17.07 11.20
C ARG A 63 -6.83 -16.82 10.88
N GLY A 64 -6.06 -17.89 10.93
CA GLY A 64 -4.63 -17.86 10.65
C GLY A 64 -4.10 -19.23 10.30
N VAL A 65 -2.78 -19.29 10.22
CA VAL A 65 -2.05 -20.53 9.98
C VAL A 65 -0.90 -20.59 10.97
N VAL A 66 -0.69 -21.77 11.53
CA VAL A 66 0.46 -22.08 12.39
C VAL A 66 1.32 -23.10 11.68
N GLN A 67 2.58 -22.78 11.43
CA GLN A 67 3.59 -23.77 11.06
C GLN A 67 3.94 -24.60 12.31
N GLY A 68 3.90 -25.93 12.17
CA GLY A 68 4.38 -26.82 13.22
C GLY A 68 5.87 -26.60 13.50
N ALA A 69 6.23 -26.53 14.78
CA ALA A 69 7.56 -26.18 15.27
C ALA A 69 8.36 -27.39 15.78
N THR A 70 7.75 -28.56 15.96
CA THR A 70 8.41 -29.75 16.53
C THR A 70 9.22 -30.52 15.48
N SER A 71 8.84 -30.44 14.20
CA SER A 71 9.65 -30.93 13.08
C SER A 71 9.41 -30.12 11.81
N GLY A 72 10.41 -30.05 10.93
CA GLY A 72 10.29 -29.37 9.62
C GLY A 72 9.28 -30.02 8.67
N THR A 73 8.76 -31.21 9.01
CA THR A 73 7.77 -31.96 8.24
C THR A 73 6.40 -32.00 8.91
N GLN A 74 6.19 -31.24 9.98
CA GLN A 74 4.92 -31.25 10.72
C GLN A 74 3.77 -30.59 9.92
N GLY A 75 4.12 -29.73 8.96
CA GLY A 75 3.18 -29.05 8.06
C GLY A 75 2.44 -27.88 8.69
N ALA A 76 1.48 -27.34 7.92
CA ALA A 76 0.67 -26.19 8.28
C ALA A 76 -0.63 -26.58 8.99
N TYR A 77 -1.02 -25.79 9.99
CA TYR A 77 -2.27 -25.93 10.73
C TYR A 77 -3.14 -24.68 10.50
N PRO A 78 -4.17 -24.78 9.65
CA PRO A 78 -5.21 -23.76 9.59
C PRO A 78 -5.92 -23.69 10.94
N VAL A 79 -6.08 -22.48 11.46
CA VAL A 79 -6.70 -22.22 12.77
C VAL A 79 -7.73 -21.12 12.63
N TYR A 80 -8.79 -21.20 13.44
CA TYR A 80 -9.80 -20.16 13.51
C TYR A 80 -10.34 -20.02 14.93
N SER A 81 -10.83 -18.82 15.24
CA SER A 81 -11.71 -18.55 16.37
C SER A 81 -12.97 -17.90 15.85
N SER A 82 -14.13 -18.43 16.20
CA SER A 82 -15.44 -17.88 15.81
C SER A 82 -16.03 -16.93 16.86
N ALA A 83 -15.36 -16.74 17.99
CA ALA A 83 -15.84 -15.92 19.10
C ALA A 83 -14.70 -15.12 19.73
N THR A 84 -15.08 -14.11 20.52
CA THR A 84 -14.14 -13.37 21.34
C THR A 84 -13.65 -14.25 22.49
N VAL A 85 -12.33 -14.35 22.65
CA VAL A 85 -11.69 -15.02 23.77
C VAL A 85 -11.06 -13.97 24.67
N THR A 86 -11.21 -14.13 25.99
CA THR A 86 -10.63 -13.20 26.97
C THR A 86 -9.45 -13.81 27.69
N GLN A 87 -8.49 -12.96 28.03
CA GLN A 87 -7.34 -13.27 28.89
C GLN A 87 -7.29 -12.21 30.00
N VAL A 88 -7.05 -12.63 31.22
CA VAL A 88 -6.94 -11.72 32.37
C VAL A 88 -5.47 -11.56 32.71
N LEU A 89 -4.99 -10.32 32.66
CA LEU A 89 -3.63 -9.99 33.06
C LEU A 89 -3.46 -10.16 34.57
N ASN A 90 -2.29 -10.64 34.99
CA ASN A 90 -1.96 -10.68 36.41
C ASN A 90 -1.94 -9.27 37.00
N ALA A 91 -2.14 -9.15 38.31
CA ALA A 91 -2.01 -7.87 39.01
C ALA A 91 -0.65 -7.19 38.75
N ALA A 92 -0.61 -5.87 38.84
CA ALA A 92 0.61 -5.10 38.70
C ALA A 92 1.69 -5.55 39.71
N SER A 93 2.96 -5.41 39.32
CA SER A 93 4.11 -5.70 40.17
C SER A 93 4.77 -4.40 40.65
N ALA A 94 5.81 -4.50 41.48
CA ALA A 94 6.56 -3.31 41.93
C ALA A 94 7.31 -2.57 40.80
N GLN A 95 7.51 -3.24 39.66
CA GLN A 95 8.13 -2.69 38.46
C GLN A 95 7.28 -3.01 37.23
N ASP A 96 7.50 -2.25 36.16
CA ASP A 96 6.84 -2.44 34.88
C ASP A 96 7.21 -3.80 34.28
N ARG A 97 6.30 -4.36 33.48
CA ARG A 97 6.55 -5.57 32.69
C ARG A 97 5.82 -5.51 31.36
N ILE A 98 6.30 -6.28 30.39
CA ILE A 98 5.59 -6.53 29.14
C ILE A 98 5.19 -7.99 29.11
N ASP A 99 3.91 -8.27 29.00
CA ASP A 99 3.36 -9.62 28.91
C ASP A 99 3.11 -9.99 27.43
N LEU A 100 3.07 -11.28 27.12
CA LEU A 100 2.78 -11.80 25.78
C LEU A 100 1.47 -12.57 25.78
N ILE A 101 0.61 -12.29 24.81
CA ILE A 101 -0.50 -13.16 24.44
C ILE A 101 -0.21 -13.73 23.06
N TYR A 102 -0.25 -15.05 22.94
CA TYR A 102 0.08 -15.76 21.71
C TYR A 102 -0.91 -16.89 21.45
N LEU A 103 -1.05 -17.26 20.18
CA LEU A 103 -1.77 -18.46 19.81
C LEU A 103 -0.84 -19.66 19.97
N TRP A 104 -1.29 -20.69 20.68
CA TRP A 104 -0.60 -21.97 20.84
C TRP A 104 -1.43 -23.09 20.23
N LEU A 105 -0.77 -23.89 19.41
CA LEU A 105 -1.29 -25.14 18.89
C LEU A 105 -0.75 -26.32 19.70
N GLN A 106 -1.67 -27.20 20.11
CA GLN A 106 -1.40 -28.48 20.73
C GLN A 106 -1.86 -29.59 19.79
N ASP A 107 -0.98 -30.55 19.56
CA ASP A 107 -1.28 -31.74 18.76
C ASP A 107 -0.68 -32.95 19.45
N ASN A 108 -1.55 -33.74 20.09
CA ASN A 108 -1.18 -34.92 20.84
C ASN A 108 -0.36 -35.94 20.03
N GLU A 109 -0.55 -36.05 18.71
CA GLU A 109 0.27 -36.94 17.87
C GLU A 109 1.75 -36.51 17.81
N VAL A 110 2.02 -35.23 18.10
CA VAL A 110 3.34 -34.62 17.97
C VAL A 110 3.95 -34.29 19.34
N ASP A 111 3.16 -33.77 20.27
CA ASP A 111 3.63 -33.27 21.57
C ASP A 111 3.26 -34.17 22.76
N ALA A 112 2.48 -35.23 22.53
CA ALA A 112 1.97 -36.13 23.57
C ALA A 112 1.28 -35.41 24.75
N SER A 113 0.74 -34.21 24.53
CA SER A 113 0.13 -33.37 25.58
C SER A 113 -1.26 -33.83 26.03
N GLY A 114 -1.86 -34.80 25.32
CA GLY A 114 -3.25 -35.23 25.52
C GLY A 114 -4.28 -34.30 24.87
N ALA A 115 -3.86 -33.20 24.22
CA ALA A 115 -4.74 -32.20 23.65
C ALA A 115 -4.59 -32.07 22.13
N VAL A 116 -5.70 -31.78 21.44
CA VAL A 116 -5.73 -31.46 20.01
C VAL A 116 -6.54 -30.18 19.85
N GLN A 117 -5.89 -29.03 20.03
CA GLN A 117 -6.58 -27.73 20.08
C GLN A 117 -5.65 -26.58 19.71
N ALA A 118 -6.24 -25.45 19.31
CA ALA A 118 -5.55 -24.16 19.25
C ALA A 118 -6.18 -23.23 20.31
N THR A 119 -5.35 -22.58 21.12
CA THR A 119 -5.82 -21.72 22.20
C THR A 119 -4.96 -20.46 22.32
N PHE A 120 -5.53 -19.40 22.89
CA PHE A 120 -4.76 -18.22 23.25
C PHE A 120 -4.17 -18.41 24.64
N VAL A 121 -2.87 -18.16 24.77
CA VAL A 121 -2.13 -18.31 26.02
C VAL A 121 -1.58 -16.96 26.45
N TYR A 122 -1.83 -16.62 27.70
CA TYR A 122 -1.19 -15.51 28.39
C TYR A 122 0.13 -15.98 29.02
N LEU A 123 1.20 -15.25 28.77
CA LEU A 123 2.54 -15.47 29.31
C LEU A 123 3.03 -14.17 29.97
N PRO A 124 3.09 -14.11 31.32
CA PRO A 124 3.56 -12.92 32.01
C PRO A 124 5.06 -12.69 31.75
N GLY A 125 5.42 -11.42 31.61
CA GLY A 125 6.80 -10.97 31.58
C GLY A 125 7.44 -10.91 32.96
N THR A 126 8.75 -10.66 32.97
CA THR A 126 9.51 -10.41 34.19
C THR A 126 9.51 -8.91 34.52
N PRO A 127 9.09 -8.49 35.73
CA PRO A 127 9.20 -7.10 36.16
C PRO A 127 10.64 -6.58 36.09
N SER A 128 10.85 -5.41 35.49
CA SER A 128 12.16 -4.80 35.28
C SER A 128 12.03 -3.29 35.05
N GLY A 129 13.08 -2.52 35.38
CA GLY A 129 13.16 -1.10 34.99
C GLY A 129 13.30 -0.88 33.48
N SER A 130 13.62 -1.92 32.73
CA SER A 130 13.56 -1.96 31.26
C SER A 130 12.90 -3.28 30.85
N PRO A 131 11.56 -3.33 30.79
CA PRO A 131 10.84 -4.56 30.55
C PRO A 131 10.94 -4.97 29.08
N VAL A 132 11.03 -6.28 28.83
CA VAL A 132 11.07 -6.88 27.50
C VAL A 132 9.98 -7.94 27.41
N ALA A 133 9.31 -8.01 26.25
CA ALA A 133 8.30 -9.01 26.01
C ALA A 133 8.91 -10.44 26.04
N PRO A 134 8.24 -11.42 26.65
CA PRO A 134 8.59 -12.82 26.52
C PRO A 134 8.58 -13.27 25.05
N THR A 135 9.30 -14.35 24.78
CA THR A 135 9.17 -15.10 23.52
C THR A 135 8.29 -16.33 23.74
N ILE A 136 7.70 -16.84 22.66
CA ILE A 136 6.96 -18.11 22.72
C ILE A 136 7.95 -19.20 23.17
N PRO A 137 7.63 -20.01 24.19
CA PRO A 137 8.53 -21.06 24.65
C PRO A 137 8.94 -22.01 23.53
N ALA A 138 10.22 -22.37 23.49
CA ALA A 138 10.76 -23.28 22.49
C ALA A 138 9.96 -24.60 22.44
N GLY A 139 9.75 -25.13 21.23
CA GLY A 139 8.95 -26.34 21.00
C GLY A 139 7.43 -26.12 20.98
N ARG A 140 6.93 -24.92 21.29
CA ARG A 140 5.51 -24.59 21.09
C ARG A 140 5.26 -24.05 19.68
N SER A 141 4.34 -24.68 18.97
CA SER A 141 3.89 -24.23 17.65
C SER A 141 2.90 -23.08 17.83
N GLY A 142 3.19 -21.90 17.30
CA GLY A 142 2.36 -20.73 17.53
C GLY A 142 2.88 -19.44 16.91
N PHE A 143 2.16 -18.35 17.12
CA PHE A 143 2.61 -17.00 16.80
C PHE A 143 2.02 -15.96 17.77
N ALA A 144 2.73 -14.85 17.96
CA ALA A 144 2.33 -13.78 18.87
C ALA A 144 1.06 -13.08 18.36
N ILE A 145 0.15 -12.72 19.26
CA ILE A 145 -1.06 -11.95 18.93
C ILE A 145 -0.86 -10.50 19.34
N CYS A 146 -0.48 -10.25 20.59
CA CYS A 146 -0.21 -8.92 21.08
C CYS A 146 0.70 -8.96 22.31
N THR A 147 1.32 -7.83 22.62
CA THR A 147 1.95 -7.60 23.92
C THR A 147 1.06 -6.72 24.77
N ALA A 148 1.12 -6.91 26.09
CA ALA A 148 0.47 -6.05 27.05
C ALA A 148 1.52 -5.36 27.91
N TYR A 149 1.62 -4.04 27.86
CA TYR A 149 2.43 -3.29 28.80
C TYR A 149 1.65 -3.14 30.11
N VAL A 150 2.21 -3.67 31.20
CA VAL A 150 1.62 -3.61 32.53
C VAL A 150 2.52 -2.73 33.41
N PRO A 151 2.12 -1.48 33.66
CA PRO A 151 2.92 -0.60 34.49
C PRO A 151 2.84 -0.99 35.97
N ALA A 152 3.85 -0.62 36.75
CA ALA A 152 3.86 -0.76 38.20
C ALA A 152 2.71 0.02 38.86
N SER A 153 2.29 1.12 38.24
CA SER A 153 1.09 1.86 38.60
C SER A 153 0.36 2.39 37.37
N GLY A 154 -0.96 2.37 37.39
CA GLY A 154 -1.82 2.82 36.28
C GLY A 154 -2.49 1.67 35.53
N SER A 155 -2.98 1.99 34.32
CA SER A 155 -3.74 1.04 33.50
C SER A 155 -2.85 0.37 32.46
N PRO A 156 -3.00 -0.94 32.25
CA PRO A 156 -2.27 -1.64 31.19
C PRO A 156 -2.73 -1.20 29.80
N THR A 157 -1.83 -1.34 28.83
CA THR A 157 -2.11 -1.08 27.41
C THR A 157 -1.75 -2.31 26.57
N VAL A 158 -2.38 -2.46 25.40
CA VAL A 158 -2.12 -3.58 24.48
C VAL A 158 -1.61 -3.06 23.15
N THR A 159 -0.59 -3.71 22.61
CA THR A 159 0.00 -3.42 21.30
C THR A 159 -0.04 -4.67 20.45
N GLN A 160 -0.74 -4.61 19.32
CA GLN A 160 -0.81 -5.69 18.32
C GLN A 160 -0.04 -5.36 17.04
N ALA A 161 -0.07 -4.09 16.60
CA ALA A 161 0.66 -3.65 15.43
C ALA A 161 2.16 -3.94 15.59
N GLY A 162 2.76 -4.59 14.58
CA GLY A 162 4.16 -5.01 14.61
C GLY A 162 4.44 -6.29 15.41
N VAL A 163 3.51 -6.75 16.27
CA VAL A 163 3.66 -7.97 17.06
C VAL A 163 3.10 -9.19 16.32
N MET A 164 1.88 -9.09 15.79
CA MET A 164 1.23 -10.20 15.11
C MET A 164 1.77 -10.36 13.68
N PRO A 165 2.34 -11.52 13.33
CA PRO A 165 2.70 -11.79 11.95
C PRO A 165 1.46 -12.05 11.10
N TYR A 166 1.54 -11.68 9.82
CA TYR A 166 0.52 -11.98 8.82
C TYR A 166 1.04 -12.96 7.79
N THR A 167 0.10 -13.72 7.21
CA THR A 167 0.33 -14.64 6.10
C THR A 167 -0.75 -14.43 5.04
N ALA A 168 -0.59 -15.11 3.91
CA ALA A 168 -1.56 -15.09 2.83
C ALA A 168 -1.67 -16.48 2.20
N ALA A 169 -2.61 -16.66 1.28
CA ALA A 169 -2.56 -17.80 0.38
C ALA A 169 -1.29 -17.73 -0.48
N THR A 170 -0.82 -18.87 -1.00
CA THR A 170 0.30 -18.91 -1.95
C THR A 170 0.03 -18.01 -3.15
N GLY A 171 1.01 -17.18 -3.52
CA GLY A 171 0.85 -16.15 -4.56
C GLY A 171 0.06 -14.91 -4.12
N GLY A 172 -0.46 -14.88 -2.89
CA GLY A 172 -1.12 -13.71 -2.31
C GLY A 172 -0.13 -12.63 -1.84
N ILE A 173 -0.69 -11.46 -1.51
CA ILE A 173 0.07 -10.31 -1.02
C ILE A 173 0.02 -10.30 0.51
N ILE A 174 1.19 -10.31 1.15
CA ILE A 174 1.28 -10.34 2.62
C ILE A 174 1.19 -8.92 3.17
N PRO A 175 0.25 -8.62 4.08
CA PRO A 175 0.31 -7.40 4.86
C PRO A 175 1.57 -7.42 5.74
N ALA A 176 2.41 -6.41 5.63
CA ALA A 176 3.62 -6.30 6.42
C ALA A 176 3.70 -4.93 7.09
N LEU A 177 3.95 -4.96 8.39
CA LEU A 177 4.27 -3.78 9.21
C LEU A 177 5.79 -3.73 9.44
N THR A 178 6.34 -2.59 9.86
CA THR A 178 7.79 -2.40 10.10
C THR A 178 8.43 -3.59 10.84
N ASP A 179 7.79 -4.07 11.90
CA ASP A 179 8.32 -5.13 12.77
C ASP A 179 7.75 -6.53 12.45
N GLY A 180 6.85 -6.63 11.47
CA GLY A 180 6.15 -7.86 11.06
C GLY A 180 6.55 -8.41 9.71
N GLN A 181 7.77 -8.12 9.24
CA GLN A 181 8.23 -8.46 7.89
C GLN A 181 8.38 -9.98 7.69
N PRO A 182 8.29 -10.48 6.45
CA PRO A 182 8.73 -11.82 6.13
C PRO A 182 10.21 -12.01 6.47
N GLY A 183 10.53 -12.95 7.38
CA GLY A 183 11.90 -13.19 7.85
C GLY A 183 12.76 -14.01 6.89
N SER A 184 12.12 -14.75 5.97
CA SER A 184 12.80 -15.54 4.94
C SER A 184 11.96 -15.52 3.66
N PRO A 185 11.88 -14.36 2.98
CA PRO A 185 11.08 -14.24 1.77
C PRO A 185 11.67 -15.03 0.60
N GLU A 186 10.79 -15.57 -0.23
CA GLU A 186 11.15 -16.27 -1.46
C GLU A 186 11.18 -15.33 -2.66
N ASN A 187 11.95 -15.70 -3.69
CA ASN A 187 12.04 -14.91 -4.91
C ASN A 187 10.66 -14.72 -5.55
N GLY A 188 10.32 -13.49 -5.90
CA GLY A 188 9.02 -13.14 -6.47
C GLY A 188 7.89 -12.98 -5.45
N GLN A 189 8.15 -13.17 -4.15
CA GLN A 189 7.16 -12.95 -3.10
C GLN A 189 6.77 -11.48 -3.03
N VAL A 190 5.47 -11.20 -2.90
CA VAL A 190 4.93 -9.83 -2.84
C VAL A 190 4.41 -9.52 -1.44
N ARG A 191 4.70 -8.31 -0.96
CA ARG A 191 4.15 -7.76 0.28
C ARG A 191 3.53 -6.39 0.08
N TRP A 192 2.57 -6.06 0.92
CA TRP A 192 2.02 -4.73 1.07
C TRP A 192 2.45 -4.14 2.42
N ARG A 193 3.20 -3.05 2.38
CA ARG A 193 3.60 -2.21 3.51
C ARG A 193 2.39 -1.45 4.05
N ALA A 194 1.61 -2.10 4.90
CA ALA A 194 0.41 -1.54 5.50
C ALA A 194 0.72 -0.37 6.46
N ASP A 195 1.97 -0.25 6.91
CA ASP A 195 2.50 0.86 7.70
C ASP A 195 2.82 2.11 6.88
N ARG A 196 2.91 2.00 5.55
CA ARG A 196 3.20 3.11 4.66
C ARG A 196 1.92 3.69 4.09
N SER A 197 1.84 5.02 4.07
CA SER A 197 0.76 5.70 3.36
C SER A 197 0.77 5.32 1.88
N LEU A 198 -0.42 5.11 1.30
CA LEU A 198 -0.59 4.93 -0.16
C LEU A 198 -0.04 6.12 -0.97
N THR A 199 0.15 7.27 -0.32
CA THR A 199 0.64 8.52 -0.95
C THR A 199 2.16 8.68 -0.89
N VAL A 200 2.88 7.88 -0.10
CA VAL A 200 4.34 7.98 0.04
C VAL A 200 5.01 7.08 -1.00
N GLN A 201 6.04 7.62 -1.66
CA GLN A 201 6.82 6.89 -2.66
C GLN A 201 8.15 6.39 -2.09
N PRO A 202 8.61 5.19 -2.50
CA PRO A 202 7.93 4.30 -3.43
C PRO A 202 6.68 3.65 -2.80
N GLY A 203 5.70 3.33 -3.65
CA GLY A 203 4.40 2.81 -3.21
C GLY A 203 4.52 1.58 -2.28
N PRO A 204 3.47 1.27 -1.51
CA PRO A 204 3.59 0.29 -0.42
C PRO A 204 3.67 -1.16 -0.90
N LEU A 205 3.53 -1.44 -2.21
CA LEU A 205 3.61 -2.79 -2.76
C LEU A 205 5.04 -3.09 -3.19
N GLU A 206 5.64 -4.15 -2.62
CA GLU A 206 7.03 -4.54 -2.85
C GLU A 206 7.14 -6.02 -3.22
N ILE A 207 8.11 -6.35 -4.07
CA ILE A 207 8.49 -7.71 -4.49
C ILE A 207 9.90 -8.02 -4.02
N TRP A 208 10.14 -9.25 -3.57
CA TRP A 208 11.46 -9.73 -3.17
C TRP A 208 12.23 -10.29 -4.37
N ASP A 209 13.49 -9.88 -4.55
CA ASP A 209 14.34 -10.25 -5.68
C ASP A 209 15.48 -11.23 -5.35
N THR A 210 15.39 -11.92 -4.21
CA THR A 210 16.43 -12.73 -3.52
C THR A 210 17.33 -11.96 -2.54
N SER A 211 17.46 -10.65 -2.67
CA SER A 211 18.40 -9.86 -1.86
C SER A 211 17.74 -8.68 -1.13
N ALA A 212 16.74 -8.07 -1.75
CA ALA A 212 16.05 -6.91 -1.21
C ALA A 212 14.57 -6.87 -1.65
N TRP A 213 13.82 -6.05 -0.93
CA TRP A 213 12.45 -5.70 -1.30
C TRP A 213 12.49 -4.49 -2.23
N HIS A 214 11.95 -4.66 -3.43
CA HIS A 214 11.84 -3.61 -4.43
C HIS A 214 10.39 -3.21 -4.62
N PRO A 215 10.09 -1.92 -4.79
CA PRO A 215 8.73 -1.53 -5.16
C PRO A 215 8.33 -2.12 -6.51
N ILE A 216 7.11 -2.67 -6.60
CA ILE A 216 6.59 -3.30 -7.83
C ILE A 216 6.42 -2.29 -8.96
N VAL A 217 6.12 -1.05 -8.61
CA VAL A 217 6.21 0.08 -9.52
C VAL A 217 7.46 0.82 -9.11
N PRO A 218 8.62 0.54 -9.74
CA PRO A 218 9.81 1.34 -9.52
C PRO A 218 9.46 2.80 -9.76
N ASP A 219 10.15 3.70 -9.06
CA ASP A 219 9.99 5.12 -9.32
C ASP A 219 10.19 5.38 -10.82
N SER A 220 11.02 4.63 -11.55
CA SER A 220 11.19 4.88 -12.98
C SER A 220 9.96 4.72 -13.89
N TYR A 221 8.86 4.12 -13.43
CA TYR A 221 7.70 3.82 -14.26
C TYR A 221 6.70 4.99 -14.33
N PRO A 222 5.97 5.14 -15.45
CA PRO A 222 4.89 6.11 -15.57
C PRO A 222 3.89 5.99 -14.42
N ARG A 223 3.55 7.10 -13.74
CA ARG A 223 2.49 7.12 -12.72
C ARG A 223 1.11 7.46 -13.30
N GLY A 224 1.03 7.67 -14.61
CA GLY A 224 -0.20 8.07 -15.28
C GLY A 224 -0.63 9.47 -14.84
N ARG A 225 -1.94 9.74 -14.82
CA ARG A 225 -2.47 11.07 -14.53
C ARG A 225 -2.27 11.46 -13.06
N MET A 226 -1.44 12.47 -12.83
CA MET A 226 -1.15 12.99 -11.49
C MET A 226 -2.13 14.07 -11.05
N ALA A 227 -2.54 14.93 -11.97
CA ALA A 227 -3.31 16.11 -11.62
C ALA A 227 -4.14 16.55 -12.84
N TYR A 228 -5.34 17.08 -12.60
CA TYR A 228 -6.12 17.70 -13.65
C TYR A 228 -6.97 18.84 -13.08
N LYS A 229 -7.30 19.79 -13.94
CA LYS A 229 -8.25 20.86 -13.66
C LYS A 229 -9.18 21.01 -14.83
N LYS A 230 -10.47 20.74 -14.58
CA LYS A 230 -11.55 21.04 -15.51
C LYS A 230 -11.92 22.51 -15.36
N ILE A 231 -12.14 23.19 -16.49
CA ILE A 231 -12.55 24.60 -16.50
C ILE A 231 -14.05 24.66 -16.79
N THR A 232 -14.81 25.20 -15.85
CA THR A 232 -16.27 25.32 -15.95
C THR A 232 -16.73 26.74 -16.26
N SER A 233 -15.86 27.74 -16.14
CA SER A 233 -16.20 29.15 -16.35
C SER A 233 -15.59 29.67 -17.65
N ALA A 234 -16.42 30.33 -18.47
CA ALA A 234 -15.94 31.03 -19.65
C ALA A 234 -15.09 32.23 -19.24
N GLY A 235 -13.88 32.35 -19.80
CA GLY A 235 -13.05 33.54 -19.69
C GLY A 235 -13.01 34.25 -21.03
N ALA A 236 -13.29 35.55 -21.04
CA ALA A 236 -13.15 36.42 -22.20
C ALA A 236 -12.05 37.42 -21.89
N ASN A 237 -11.04 37.50 -22.76
CA ASN A 237 -9.93 38.42 -22.57
C ASN A 237 -9.63 39.15 -23.88
N SER A 238 -9.39 40.46 -23.76
CA SER A 238 -9.16 41.35 -24.88
C SER A 238 -7.67 41.59 -25.13
N GLY A 239 -7.22 41.35 -26.36
CA GLY A 239 -6.14 42.13 -27.00
C GLY A 239 -4.75 42.13 -26.39
N SER A 240 -4.23 40.99 -25.90
CA SER A 240 -2.83 40.92 -25.45
C SER A 240 -1.92 40.24 -26.49
N SER A 241 -0.88 40.96 -26.93
CA SER A 241 0.24 40.39 -27.69
C SER A 241 1.22 39.63 -26.79
N THR A 242 1.08 39.75 -25.46
CA THR A 242 1.84 38.98 -24.47
C THR A 242 1.03 37.76 -24.00
N PRO A 243 1.69 36.64 -23.67
CA PRO A 243 1.02 35.46 -23.13
C PRO A 243 0.21 35.78 -21.88
N VAL A 244 -1.08 35.47 -21.90
CA VAL A 244 -1.99 35.60 -20.76
C VAL A 244 -2.24 34.22 -20.17
N VAL A 245 -2.10 34.10 -18.86
CA VAL A 245 -2.43 32.86 -18.12
C VAL A 245 -3.93 32.66 -18.12
N TYR A 246 -4.38 31.60 -18.77
CA TYR A 246 -5.80 31.24 -18.84
C TYR A 246 -6.19 30.28 -17.72
N ASN A 247 -5.36 29.26 -17.47
CA ASN A 247 -5.62 28.30 -16.41
C ASN A 247 -4.32 27.87 -15.75
N THR A 248 -4.40 27.58 -14.46
CA THR A 248 -3.29 27.04 -13.67
C THR A 248 -3.66 25.75 -12.95
N LEU A 249 -2.72 24.83 -12.89
CA LEU A 249 -2.77 23.58 -12.13
C LEU A 249 -1.53 23.53 -11.23
N THR A 250 -1.73 23.60 -9.92
CA THR A 250 -0.64 23.49 -8.95
C THR A 250 -0.54 22.05 -8.46
N THR A 251 0.64 21.45 -8.56
CA THR A 251 0.90 20.07 -8.13
C THR A 251 2.35 19.90 -7.70
N THR A 252 2.66 18.81 -7.00
CA THR A 252 4.03 18.48 -6.59
C THR A 252 4.66 17.55 -7.62
N LEU A 253 5.81 17.96 -8.17
CA LEU A 253 6.62 17.15 -9.06
C LEU A 253 7.79 16.54 -8.30
N THR A 254 8.14 15.31 -8.65
CA THR A 254 9.40 14.67 -8.27
C THR A 254 10.52 15.08 -9.22
N SER A 255 11.72 15.32 -8.68
CA SER A 255 12.93 15.65 -9.44
C SER A 255 13.30 14.58 -10.46
N GLY A 256 13.80 14.98 -11.63
CA GLY A 256 14.41 14.08 -12.62
C GLY A 256 13.44 13.19 -13.38
N ARG A 257 12.12 13.35 -13.19
CA ARG A 257 11.10 12.60 -13.91
C ARG A 257 10.62 13.33 -15.15
N ARG A 258 10.18 12.57 -16.15
CA ARG A 258 9.48 13.04 -17.34
C ARG A 258 7.98 13.13 -17.07
N TYR A 259 7.41 14.28 -17.45
CA TYR A 259 5.98 14.54 -17.39
C TYR A 259 5.47 14.92 -18.77
N ARG A 260 4.20 14.63 -19.01
CA ARG A 260 3.43 15.13 -20.14
C ARG A 260 2.34 16.06 -19.62
N LEU A 261 2.46 17.35 -19.94
CA LEU A 261 1.41 18.33 -19.73
C LEU A 261 0.50 18.33 -20.96
N TRP A 262 -0.80 18.26 -20.75
CA TRP A 262 -1.76 18.23 -21.84
C TRP A 262 -2.90 19.19 -21.55
N ALA A 263 -3.34 19.92 -22.57
CA ALA A 263 -4.57 20.66 -22.52
C ALA A 263 -5.42 20.40 -23.76
N SER A 264 -6.72 20.28 -23.56
CA SER A 264 -7.68 20.28 -24.65
C SER A 264 -8.88 21.13 -24.30
N GLY A 265 -9.65 21.47 -25.32
CA GLY A 265 -10.80 22.32 -25.15
C GLY A 265 -11.35 22.86 -26.44
N ASN A 266 -12.16 23.91 -26.34
CA ASN A 266 -12.63 24.68 -27.49
C ASN A 266 -12.26 26.15 -27.33
N ILE A 267 -11.93 26.81 -28.44
CA ILE A 267 -11.69 28.25 -28.49
C ILE A 267 -12.69 28.88 -29.46
N THR A 268 -13.27 29.99 -29.04
CA THR A 268 -14.12 30.84 -29.87
C THR A 268 -13.48 32.22 -29.96
N ASP A 269 -13.58 32.85 -31.13
CA ASP A 269 -13.13 34.21 -31.36
C ASP A 269 -14.28 35.05 -31.91
N SER A 270 -14.34 36.32 -31.52
CA SER A 270 -15.32 37.30 -32.00
C SER A 270 -14.86 38.08 -33.24
N VAL A 271 -13.62 37.91 -33.73
CA VAL A 271 -13.10 38.65 -34.89
C VAL A 271 -12.56 37.71 -35.97
N THR A 272 -12.99 37.94 -37.20
CA THR A 272 -12.47 37.22 -38.38
C THR A 272 -11.02 37.63 -38.66
N GLY A 273 -10.15 36.68 -39.02
CA GLY A 273 -8.73 36.87 -39.34
C GLY A 273 -7.75 36.76 -38.16
N LEU A 274 -8.22 36.57 -36.92
CA LEU A 274 -7.34 36.45 -35.75
C LEU A 274 -6.65 35.09 -35.67
N ARG A 275 -5.40 35.11 -35.21
CA ARG A 275 -4.62 33.92 -34.86
C ARG A 275 -4.37 33.93 -33.36
N ALA A 276 -4.73 32.84 -32.70
CA ALA A 276 -4.37 32.58 -31.32
C ALA A 276 -3.27 31.51 -31.30
N ALA A 277 -2.21 31.78 -30.54
CA ALA A 277 -1.24 30.76 -30.17
C ALA A 277 -1.53 30.30 -28.74
N LEU A 278 -1.47 29.00 -28.53
CA LEU A 278 -1.58 28.38 -27.20
C LEU A 278 -0.20 27.94 -26.77
N GLY A 279 0.09 28.12 -25.48
CA GLY A 279 1.34 27.69 -24.88
C GLY A 279 1.10 27.02 -23.53
N LEU A 280 1.85 25.95 -23.29
CA LEU A 280 1.90 25.27 -22.01
C LEU A 280 3.17 25.71 -21.27
N TYR A 281 3.03 26.04 -19.99
CA TYR A 281 4.11 26.54 -19.16
C TYR A 281 4.14 25.78 -17.84
N TYR A 282 5.33 25.67 -17.25
CA TYR A 282 5.51 25.13 -15.91
C TYR A 282 6.57 25.96 -15.18
N ILE A 283 6.34 26.22 -13.89
CA ILE A 283 7.29 26.94 -13.03
C ILE A 283 7.29 26.37 -11.62
N ALA A 284 8.46 26.36 -10.98
CA ALA A 284 8.56 26.01 -9.57
C ALA A 284 7.90 27.10 -8.70
N GLY A 285 7.11 26.69 -7.71
CA GLY A 285 6.37 27.56 -6.81
C GLY A 285 4.84 27.52 -7.02
N ALA A 286 4.12 28.17 -6.10
CA ALA A 286 2.65 28.19 -6.06
C ALA A 286 2.02 29.32 -6.89
N SER A 287 2.82 30.21 -7.48
CA SER A 287 2.36 31.35 -8.27
C SER A 287 3.12 31.45 -9.59
N MET A 288 2.42 31.83 -10.66
CA MET A 288 3.03 32.20 -11.93
C MET A 288 3.47 33.67 -11.84
N PRO A 289 4.78 33.99 -11.84
CA PRO A 289 5.22 35.37 -12.00
C PRO A 289 4.86 35.86 -13.41
N ALA A 290 4.59 37.16 -13.53
CA ALA A 290 4.56 37.83 -14.83
C ALA A 290 5.96 37.68 -15.47
N GLY A 291 6.07 36.90 -16.54
CA GLY A 291 7.34 36.63 -17.25
C GLY A 291 7.94 35.23 -17.05
N ALA A 292 7.17 34.21 -16.66
CA ALA A 292 7.65 32.84 -16.56
C ALA A 292 8.22 32.29 -17.90
N VAL A 293 9.47 31.82 -17.87
CA VAL A 293 10.16 31.17 -19.01
C VAL A 293 9.88 29.67 -18.94
N GLY A 294 9.09 29.17 -19.89
CA GLY A 294 8.88 27.75 -20.14
C GLY A 294 9.08 27.44 -21.63
N ALA A 295 9.36 26.18 -21.95
CA ALA A 295 9.51 25.71 -23.33
C ALA A 295 8.31 26.16 -24.17
N THR A 296 8.55 27.09 -25.10
CA THR A 296 7.48 27.67 -25.90
C THR A 296 7.19 26.72 -27.05
N ASN A 297 6.40 25.68 -26.82
CA ASN A 297 5.78 24.95 -27.91
C ASN A 297 4.61 25.79 -28.44
N VAL A 298 4.91 26.66 -29.41
CA VAL A 298 3.91 27.51 -30.08
C VAL A 298 3.08 26.63 -31.00
N ILE A 299 1.92 26.17 -30.51
CA ILE A 299 0.91 25.59 -31.41
C ILE A 299 0.12 26.78 -31.98
N THR A 300 0.36 27.07 -33.27
CA THR A 300 -0.36 28.10 -34.01
C THR A 300 -1.68 27.51 -34.48
N VAL A 301 -2.78 27.86 -33.82
CA VAL A 301 -4.12 27.54 -34.32
C VAL A 301 -4.43 28.56 -35.43
N THR A 302 -4.43 28.09 -36.69
CA THR A 302 -4.81 28.92 -37.83
C THR A 302 -6.31 28.78 -38.08
N GLN A 303 -6.98 29.92 -38.17
CA GLN A 303 -8.43 30.12 -38.06
C GLN A 303 -9.34 29.35 -39.05
N VAL A 304 -10.60 29.13 -38.65
CA VAL A 304 -11.81 29.11 -39.52
C VAL A 304 -12.90 29.94 -38.82
N ALA A 305 -13.60 30.82 -39.55
CA ALA A 305 -14.54 31.82 -39.03
C ALA A 305 -15.74 31.23 -38.25
N ASP A 306 -16.21 31.97 -37.23
CA ASP A 306 -17.45 31.77 -36.45
C ASP A 306 -17.79 30.31 -36.09
N GLY A 307 -17.18 29.81 -35.01
CA GLY A 307 -17.46 28.50 -34.44
C GLY A 307 -16.47 28.13 -33.34
N ALA A 308 -16.90 27.31 -32.38
CA ALA A 308 -16.02 26.75 -31.37
C ALA A 308 -15.03 25.78 -32.05
N GLN A 309 -13.73 26.10 -32.03
CA GLN A 309 -12.68 25.26 -32.61
C GLN A 309 -12.05 24.39 -31.52
N PRO A 310 -12.04 23.05 -31.67
CA PRO A 310 -11.37 22.19 -30.71
C PRO A 310 -9.84 22.39 -30.80
N TYR A 311 -9.17 22.39 -29.65
CA TYR A 311 -7.72 22.37 -29.57
C TYR A 311 -7.24 21.20 -28.72
N GLN A 312 -6.04 20.73 -29.04
CA GLN A 312 -5.26 19.83 -28.20
C GLN A 312 -3.80 20.28 -28.27
N VAL A 313 -3.21 20.50 -27.11
CA VAL A 313 -1.80 20.89 -26.95
C VAL A 313 -1.16 19.97 -25.92
N ALA A 314 0.04 19.51 -26.21
CA ALA A 314 0.79 18.63 -25.32
C ALA A 314 2.23 19.10 -25.29
N ASP A 315 2.87 18.98 -24.12
CA ASP A 315 4.28 19.22 -23.95
C ASP A 315 4.87 18.15 -23.02
N GLU A 316 6.11 17.76 -23.29
CA GLU A 316 6.86 16.85 -22.43
C GLU A 316 8.05 17.55 -21.82
N PHE A 317 8.25 17.40 -20.51
CA PHE A 317 9.38 18.00 -19.84
C PHE A 317 9.92 17.09 -18.74
N VAL A 318 11.24 17.20 -18.49
CA VAL A 318 11.86 16.61 -17.31
C VAL A 318 11.81 17.63 -16.19
N SER A 319 11.30 17.26 -15.01
CA SER A 319 11.28 18.19 -13.89
C SER A 319 12.71 18.48 -13.41
N PRO A 320 13.13 19.75 -13.36
CA PRO A 320 14.50 20.13 -12.98
C PRO A 320 14.77 19.94 -11.48
N GLY A 321 13.73 19.76 -10.66
CA GLY A 321 13.84 19.60 -9.21
C GLY A 321 12.56 19.05 -8.58
N GLY A 322 12.64 18.55 -7.35
CA GLY A 322 11.45 18.14 -6.58
C GLY A 322 10.79 19.35 -5.93
N GLY A 323 9.46 19.38 -5.88
CA GLY A 323 8.71 20.44 -5.17
C GLY A 323 7.37 20.78 -5.79
N THR A 324 6.73 21.83 -5.29
CA THR A 324 5.47 22.36 -5.84
C THR A 324 5.74 23.13 -7.12
N TYR A 325 4.98 22.84 -8.18
CA TYR A 325 5.00 23.54 -9.44
C TYR A 325 3.61 24.06 -9.78
N THR A 326 3.58 25.20 -10.46
CA THR A 326 2.39 25.73 -11.11
C THR A 326 2.54 25.54 -12.61
N LEU A 327 1.60 24.79 -13.18
CA LEU A 327 1.48 24.51 -14.60
C LEU A 327 0.43 25.45 -15.16
N ALA A 328 0.62 26.01 -16.34
CA ALA A 328 -0.33 26.93 -16.93
C ALA A 328 -0.61 26.65 -18.39
N LEU A 329 -1.88 26.79 -18.77
CA LEU A 329 -2.27 27.04 -20.14
C LEU A 329 -2.32 28.55 -20.34
N THR A 330 -1.62 29.03 -21.35
CA THR A 330 -1.62 30.43 -21.77
C THR A 330 -2.08 30.55 -23.21
N TYR A 331 -2.45 31.76 -23.61
CA TYR A 331 -2.67 32.10 -25.01
C TYR A 331 -2.14 33.50 -25.30
N ASN A 332 -1.84 33.77 -26.57
CA ASN A 332 -1.51 35.10 -27.07
C ASN A 332 -2.15 35.33 -28.45
N LEU A 333 -2.51 36.59 -28.73
CA LEU A 333 -3.16 36.98 -29.97
C LEU A 333 -2.17 37.63 -30.93
N SER A 334 -2.32 37.36 -32.23
CA SER A 334 -1.47 37.96 -33.29
C SER A 334 -1.69 39.46 -33.50
N SER A 335 -2.81 40.02 -33.03
CA SER A 335 -3.11 41.45 -33.06
C SER A 335 -3.92 41.86 -31.83
N GLY A 336 -3.66 43.06 -31.29
CA GLY A 336 -4.18 43.54 -30.01
C GLY A 336 -5.67 43.88 -29.98
N SER A 337 -6.50 43.32 -30.86
CA SER A 337 -7.94 43.60 -30.93
C SER A 337 -8.69 42.33 -31.28
N GLY A 338 -9.02 41.55 -30.24
CA GLY A 338 -9.72 40.28 -30.32
C GLY A 338 -10.16 39.79 -28.95
N ILE A 339 -11.33 39.15 -28.87
CA ILE A 339 -11.80 38.47 -27.67
C ILE A 339 -11.69 36.98 -27.92
N VAL A 340 -10.76 36.33 -27.23
CA VAL A 340 -10.75 34.86 -27.14
C VAL A 340 -11.69 34.49 -26.02
N ALA A 341 -12.82 33.87 -26.36
CA ALA A 341 -13.69 33.23 -25.41
C ALA A 341 -13.38 31.74 -25.42
N ILE A 342 -12.96 31.19 -24.29
CA ILE A 342 -12.83 29.75 -24.14
C ILE A 342 -14.11 29.30 -23.43
N PRO A 343 -15.09 28.70 -24.14
CA PRO A 343 -16.41 28.43 -23.59
C PRO A 343 -16.29 27.49 -22.38
N GLY A 344 -17.10 27.73 -21.35
CA GLY A 344 -17.22 26.81 -20.22
C GLY A 344 -17.77 25.47 -20.72
N GLY A 345 -16.92 24.45 -20.77
CA GLY A 345 -17.27 23.12 -21.27
C GLY A 345 -16.04 22.37 -21.79
N ALA A 346 -15.86 21.14 -21.32
CA ALA A 346 -14.84 20.17 -21.77
C ALA A 346 -13.35 20.60 -21.76
N ASN A 347 -12.98 21.82 -21.37
CA ASN A 347 -11.57 22.18 -21.30
C ASN A 347 -10.91 21.49 -20.09
N VAL A 348 -9.80 20.78 -20.33
CA VAL A 348 -9.06 20.09 -19.29
C VAL A 348 -7.58 20.39 -19.46
N LEU A 349 -6.96 20.89 -18.40
CA LEU A 349 -5.51 20.90 -18.23
C LEU A 349 -5.17 19.71 -17.32
N TRP A 350 -4.34 18.77 -17.76
CA TRP A 350 -3.88 17.68 -16.92
C TRP A 350 -2.39 17.41 -17.10
N LEU A 351 -1.82 16.78 -16.08
CA LEU A 351 -0.43 16.35 -16.04
C LEU A 351 -0.38 14.83 -15.87
N ASP A 352 0.34 14.18 -16.76
CA ASP A 352 0.70 12.78 -16.65
C ASP A 352 2.19 12.64 -16.28
N ASP A 353 2.52 11.71 -15.39
CA ASP A 353 3.88 11.26 -15.12
C ASP A 353 4.18 10.09 -16.04
N ILE A 354 5.16 10.27 -16.92
CA ILE A 354 5.51 9.32 -17.97
C ILE A 354 6.81 8.56 -17.67
N GLY A 355 7.32 8.64 -16.43
CA GLY A 355 8.49 7.88 -15.96
C GLY A 355 9.76 8.73 -15.84
N VAL A 356 10.93 8.11 -16.04
CA VAL A 356 12.24 8.80 -16.17
C VAL A 356 12.65 8.91 -17.62
#